data_AF-A0A2G2N2A9-F1
#
_entry.id   AF-A0A2G2N2A9-F1
#
_cell.length_a   1.000
_cell.length_b   1.000
_cell.length_c   1.000
_cell.angle_alpha   90.00
_cell.angle_beta   90.00
_cell.angle_gamma   90.00
#
_symmetry.space_group_name_H-M   'P 1'
#
loop_
_entity.id
_entity.type
_entity.pdbx_description
1 polymer ?
#
loop_
_entity_poly.entity_id
_entity_poly.type
_entity_poly.pdbx_seq_one_letter_code
_entity_poly.pdbx_strand_id
1 'polypeptide(L)'
;MFIKRRVVLRLTFISFGLLFLFFLLLMSLKDNNERQKNVSAIFFSPVSLSKNDAEKQQMRISETLTVSYDDNTSRSYDLKYKVLAKMGDTIGSGKIGLMTNINGDPILKGGEEDISDMPDGNSLITVGSKHYLLTHMEERPGMISKTEVTVEEGVFKAVDTKAVDLSAMGGTIINCASSKTKYGSHLGGEEDYSLNSIFADKNSPFYVDCALDGRGNDAEGRANYFCSYVDAMQKYLGDQNIDKDNGYNSDSFSPYNYGYIVEVQPQVDGSTKSAKHYVTGKYTPELATIMPDGKTVYMSDDGTAKGLWKFVSDAEISEFKADWEGTLYSAKVLQKSAENGGAFDVSWIELGHAKDSEIEALIKSKMKITDIFEISKPEVNGNCATGTKVYEDSTLECLTLKEGQEKAAAFLETRKYAALKGATIEFRKEEGLTYNADKNVLYISMSEIKKSMEDNYKGQEPVNDIRLEANVCGAVYALALDSSYSGISMKAVVIGQPLDVNEAYADEWTCHPDGISNPDNITYIGHNTLLISEDTNKHVNNMTWAYNTETKMMTRIASLPIGAEVTGVDTAAIGDKGILLINIQHPFQDNPQAVDGTYPNSALIEAATDDQLKASIGYFDGLPSDMFK
;
A
#
# COMPACT_ATOMS: atom_id res chain seq x y z
N MET A 1 -8.83 -31.60 84.66
CA MET A 1 -7.97 -30.83 83.73
C MET A 1 -8.13 -31.21 82.25
N PHE A 2 -8.71 -32.38 81.89
CA PHE A 2 -8.80 -32.86 80.49
C PHE A 2 -10.01 -32.37 79.67
N ILE A 3 -11.10 -31.89 80.29
CA ILE A 3 -12.32 -31.51 79.57
C ILE A 3 -12.28 -30.08 79.02
N LYS A 4 -11.57 -29.15 79.68
CA LYS A 4 -11.42 -27.76 79.20
C LYS A 4 -10.57 -27.63 77.92
N ARG A 5 -9.60 -28.52 77.69
CA ARG A 5 -8.73 -28.46 76.48
C ARG A 5 -9.44 -28.90 75.18
N ARG A 6 -10.43 -29.80 75.25
CA ARG A 6 -11.16 -30.27 74.06
C ARG A 6 -12.18 -29.25 73.52
N VAL A 7 -12.76 -28.44 74.40
CA VAL A 7 -13.71 -27.39 74.01
C VAL A 7 -13.00 -26.20 73.36
N VAL A 8 -11.86 -25.77 73.93
CA VAL A 8 -11.05 -24.69 73.36
C VAL A 8 -10.53 -25.06 71.97
N LEU A 9 -10.04 -26.29 71.76
CA LEU A 9 -9.54 -26.74 70.46
C LEU A 9 -10.64 -26.85 69.38
N ARG A 10 -11.86 -27.25 69.76
CA ARG A 10 -13.02 -27.27 68.83
C ARG A 10 -13.50 -25.88 68.44
N LEU A 11 -13.49 -24.92 69.38
CA LEU A 11 -13.82 -23.53 69.08
C LEU A 11 -12.76 -22.84 68.20
N THR A 12 -11.47 -23.17 68.36
CA THR A 12 -10.41 -22.62 67.47
C THR A 12 -10.52 -23.16 66.05
N PHE A 13 -10.83 -24.45 65.88
CA PHE A 13 -11.02 -25.06 64.55
C PHE A 13 -12.30 -24.56 63.85
N ILE A 14 -13.39 -24.32 64.59
CA ILE A 14 -14.61 -23.73 64.02
C ILE A 14 -14.37 -22.28 63.61
N SER A 15 -13.60 -21.51 64.39
CA SER A 15 -13.28 -20.11 64.07
C SER A 15 -12.33 -19.98 62.86
N PHE A 16 -11.36 -20.89 62.70
CA PHE A 16 -10.51 -20.95 61.50
C PHE A 16 -11.27 -21.44 60.27
N GLY A 17 -12.17 -22.42 60.42
CA GLY A 17 -13.03 -22.89 59.34
C GLY A 17 -14.00 -21.82 58.84
N LEU A 18 -14.59 -21.02 59.74
CA LEU A 18 -15.43 -19.88 59.38
C LEU A 18 -14.65 -18.73 58.74
N LEU A 19 -13.43 -18.42 59.21
CA LEU A 19 -12.58 -17.43 58.53
C LEU A 19 -12.16 -17.90 57.14
N PHE A 20 -11.84 -19.18 56.95
CA PHE A 20 -11.45 -19.74 55.66
C PHE A 20 -12.62 -19.81 54.69
N LEU A 21 -13.82 -20.16 55.15
CA LEU A 21 -15.05 -20.05 54.35
C LEU A 21 -15.40 -18.61 54.03
N PHE A 22 -15.19 -17.64 54.93
CA PHE A 22 -15.42 -16.23 54.65
C PHE A 22 -14.38 -15.68 53.66
N PHE A 23 -13.14 -16.17 53.70
CA PHE A 23 -12.08 -15.83 52.75
C PHE A 23 -12.32 -16.46 51.36
N LEU A 24 -12.82 -17.69 51.30
CA LEU A 24 -13.29 -18.33 50.06
C LEU A 24 -14.56 -17.68 49.51
N LEU A 25 -15.48 -17.22 50.38
CA LEU A 25 -16.66 -16.45 49.97
C LEU A 25 -16.26 -15.05 49.49
N LEU A 26 -15.25 -14.42 50.10
CA LEU A 26 -14.66 -13.15 49.63
C LEU A 26 -13.84 -13.32 48.35
N MET A 27 -13.21 -14.47 48.11
CA MET A 27 -12.57 -14.81 46.83
C MET A 27 -13.60 -15.18 45.75
N SER A 28 -14.71 -15.83 46.11
CA SER A 28 -15.84 -16.14 45.22
C SER A 28 -16.73 -14.92 44.93
N LEU A 29 -16.78 -13.93 45.83
CA LEU A 29 -17.38 -12.60 45.60
C LEU A 29 -16.40 -11.64 44.91
N LYS A 30 -15.13 -12.03 44.76
CA LYS A 30 -14.12 -11.40 43.89
C LYS A 30 -13.97 -12.13 42.56
N ASP A 31 -14.90 -13.01 42.20
CA ASP A 31 -15.26 -13.15 40.79
C ASP A 31 -15.97 -11.85 40.40
N ASN A 32 -15.16 -10.82 40.16
CA ASN A 32 -15.54 -9.73 39.28
C ASN A 32 -15.84 -10.39 37.94
N ASN A 33 -17.10 -10.79 37.78
CA ASN A 33 -17.76 -10.94 36.51
C ASN A 33 -17.92 -9.53 35.90
N GLU A 34 -16.84 -8.73 35.87
CA GLU A 34 -16.72 -7.59 35.00
C GLU A 34 -16.67 -8.20 33.60
N ARG A 35 -17.86 -8.32 33.02
CA ARG A 35 -18.02 -8.60 31.61
C ARG A 35 -17.03 -7.72 30.87
N GLN A 36 -16.09 -8.34 30.15
CA GLN A 36 -15.16 -7.62 29.30
C GLN A 36 -15.99 -6.73 28.38
N LYS A 37 -15.82 -5.41 28.50
CA LYS A 37 -16.57 -4.43 27.76
C LYS A 37 -16.08 -4.44 26.32
N ASN A 38 -17.00 -4.57 25.36
CA ASN A 38 -16.62 -4.53 23.96
C ASN A 38 -16.63 -3.07 23.49
N VAL A 39 -15.63 -2.69 22.70
CA VAL A 39 -15.62 -1.38 22.04
C VAL A 39 -16.79 -1.32 21.06
N SER A 40 -17.59 -0.26 21.16
CA SER A 40 -18.77 -0.04 20.31
C SER A 40 -18.58 1.10 19.31
N ALA A 41 -17.73 2.08 19.65
CA ALA A 41 -17.40 3.20 18.78
C ALA A 41 -16.11 3.87 19.24
N ILE A 42 -15.44 4.53 18.29
CA ILE A 42 -14.26 5.35 18.54
C ILE A 42 -14.43 6.73 17.92
N PHE A 43 -13.85 7.75 18.56
CA PHE A 43 -13.88 9.13 18.09
C PHE A 43 -12.56 9.83 18.37
N PHE A 44 -11.89 10.28 17.32
CA PHE A 44 -10.70 11.10 17.42
C PHE A 44 -11.10 12.57 17.54
N SER A 45 -10.39 13.36 18.37
CA SER A 45 -10.56 14.82 18.35
C SER A 45 -10.02 15.40 17.04
N PRO A 46 -10.71 16.35 16.40
CA PRO A 46 -10.29 16.87 15.10
C PRO A 46 -8.99 17.67 15.17
N VAL A 47 -8.15 17.55 14.14
CA VAL A 47 -6.99 18.42 13.88
C VAL A 47 -7.44 19.60 13.03
N SER A 48 -7.07 20.82 13.43
CA SER A 48 -7.36 22.04 12.66
C SER A 48 -6.33 22.26 11.55
N LEU A 49 -6.71 23.02 10.52
CA LEU A 49 -5.75 23.55 9.54
C LEU A 49 -4.57 24.28 10.19
N SER A 50 -3.44 24.29 9.48
CA SER A 50 -2.26 25.08 9.84
C SER A 50 -2.62 26.57 9.81
N LYS A 51 -2.35 27.29 10.90
CA LYS A 51 -2.68 28.72 11.03
C LYS A 51 -1.55 29.65 10.57
N ASN A 52 -0.35 29.11 10.39
CA ASN A 52 0.87 29.84 10.09
C ASN A 52 1.94 28.87 9.56
N ASP A 53 3.04 29.44 9.05
CA ASP A 53 4.14 28.70 8.46
C ASP A 53 4.86 27.77 9.45
N ALA A 54 4.84 28.09 10.76
CA ALA A 54 5.44 27.20 11.75
C ALA A 54 4.60 25.92 11.93
N GLU A 55 3.28 26.03 11.90
CA GLU A 55 2.38 24.86 11.93
C GLU A 55 2.44 24.04 10.64
N LYS A 56 2.60 24.69 9.47
CA LYS A 56 2.76 24.00 8.17
C LYS A 56 3.98 23.06 8.14
N GLN A 57 4.97 23.28 8.99
CA GLN A 57 6.23 22.52 9.01
C GLN A 57 6.25 21.39 10.05
N GLN A 58 5.14 21.15 10.76
CA GLN A 58 5.10 20.24 11.91
C GLN A 58 4.11 19.10 11.70
N MET A 59 4.47 17.91 12.19
CA MET A 59 3.53 16.82 12.37
C MET A 59 2.57 17.15 13.51
N ARG A 60 1.27 17.14 13.22
CA ARG A 60 0.18 17.40 14.18
C ARG A 60 -0.83 16.27 14.09
N ILE A 61 -1.27 15.77 15.24
CA ILE A 61 -2.27 14.69 15.32
C ILE A 61 -3.40 15.06 16.26
N SER A 62 -4.49 14.27 16.26
CA SER A 62 -5.53 14.34 17.27
C SER A 62 -4.93 14.29 18.68
N GLU A 63 -5.37 15.20 19.56
CA GLU A 63 -4.90 15.22 20.97
C GLU A 63 -5.53 14.13 21.82
N THR A 64 -6.74 13.68 21.47
CA THR A 64 -7.47 12.68 22.23
C THR A 64 -8.20 11.67 21.35
N LEU A 65 -8.36 10.45 21.87
CA LEU A 65 -9.27 9.42 21.38
C LEU A 65 -10.30 9.13 22.46
N THR A 66 -11.58 9.14 22.11
CA THR A 66 -12.65 8.65 22.98
C THR A 66 -13.13 7.29 22.49
N VAL A 67 -13.05 6.29 23.37
CA VAL A 67 -13.54 4.92 23.15
C VAL A 67 -14.84 4.75 23.91
N SER A 68 -15.90 4.37 23.22
CA SER A 68 -17.19 4.02 23.80
C SER A 68 -17.37 2.51 23.85
N TYR A 69 -18.05 2.03 24.88
CA TYR A 69 -18.24 0.62 25.15
C TYR A 69 -19.72 0.21 25.09
N ASP A 70 -19.97 -1.08 24.89
CA ASP A 70 -21.32 -1.67 24.78
C ASP A 70 -22.20 -1.56 26.04
N ASP A 71 -21.63 -1.14 27.17
CA ASP A 71 -22.34 -0.83 28.41
C ASP A 71 -22.70 0.66 28.57
N ASN A 72 -22.52 1.46 27.52
CA ASN A 72 -22.72 2.91 27.47
C ASN A 72 -21.72 3.73 28.32
N THR A 73 -20.62 3.13 28.77
CA THR A 73 -19.49 3.90 29.31
C THR A 73 -18.55 4.35 28.20
N SER A 74 -17.77 5.39 28.46
CA SER A 74 -16.70 5.83 27.56
C SER A 74 -15.44 6.20 28.34
N ARG A 75 -14.31 6.16 27.65
CA ARG A 75 -13.00 6.55 28.19
C ARG A 75 -12.25 7.37 27.14
N SER A 76 -11.65 8.47 27.58
CA SER A 76 -10.74 9.27 26.76
C SER A 76 -9.28 8.91 27.03
N TYR A 77 -8.49 8.92 25.98
CA TYR A 77 -7.07 8.62 25.95
C TYR A 77 -6.33 9.79 25.31
N ASP A 78 -5.29 10.28 25.98
CA ASP A 78 -4.40 11.31 25.42
C ASP A 78 -3.50 10.68 24.37
N LEU A 79 -3.42 11.33 23.21
CA LEU A 79 -2.64 10.87 22.08
C LEU A 79 -1.42 11.77 21.86
N LYS A 80 -0.33 11.17 21.40
CA LYS A 80 0.89 11.88 20.99
C LYS A 80 1.51 11.21 19.78
N TYR A 81 2.01 12.00 18.86
CA TYR A 81 2.87 11.47 17.81
C TYR A 81 4.25 11.17 18.38
N LYS A 82 4.79 10.00 18.10
CA LYS A 82 6.15 9.61 18.42
C LYS A 82 6.87 9.12 17.17
N VAL A 83 8.11 9.55 17.00
CA VAL A 83 9.00 9.03 15.97
C VAL A 83 9.61 7.73 16.48
N LEU A 84 9.42 6.65 15.72
CA LEU A 84 10.05 5.35 15.98
C LEU A 84 11.47 5.31 15.42
N ALA A 85 11.66 5.87 14.21
CA ALA A 85 12.94 5.96 13.53
C ALA A 85 12.93 7.12 12.51
N LYS A 86 14.04 7.84 12.35
CA LYS A 86 14.28 8.72 11.20
C LYS A 86 15.20 8.03 10.20
N MET A 87 14.98 8.26 8.91
CA MET A 87 15.86 7.71 7.88
C MET A 87 17.31 8.15 8.09
N GLY A 88 18.24 7.19 7.99
CA GLY A 88 19.66 7.37 8.29
C GLY A 88 20.08 7.14 9.75
N ASP A 89 19.14 6.95 10.68
CA ASP A 89 19.45 6.59 12.07
C ASP A 89 20.15 5.22 12.14
N THR A 90 21.17 5.12 13.00
CA THR A 90 21.79 3.83 13.34
C THR A 90 20.97 3.16 14.44
N ILE A 91 20.39 2.00 14.15
CA ILE A 91 19.51 1.24 15.04
C ILE A 91 20.08 -0.17 15.19
N GLY A 92 20.62 -0.44 16.38
CA GLY A 92 21.30 -1.70 16.68
C GLY A 92 22.52 -1.89 15.77
N SER A 93 22.45 -2.88 14.90
CA SER A 93 23.53 -3.28 13.98
C SER A 93 23.43 -2.70 12.57
N GLY A 94 22.36 -1.98 12.24
CA GLY A 94 22.16 -1.42 10.90
C GLY A 94 21.73 0.04 10.90
N LYS A 95 21.49 0.55 9.69
CA LYS A 95 21.03 1.92 9.44
C LYS A 95 19.71 1.86 8.66
N ILE A 96 18.66 2.49 9.20
CA ILE A 96 17.35 2.50 8.56
C ILE A 96 17.38 3.35 7.29
N GLY A 97 16.75 2.86 6.21
CA GLY A 97 16.73 3.53 4.90
C GLY A 97 18.02 3.37 4.06
N LEU A 98 19.06 2.70 4.55
CA LEU A 98 20.30 2.49 3.79
C LEU A 98 20.06 1.54 2.60
N MET A 99 20.15 2.07 1.37
CA MET A 99 20.01 1.29 0.14
C MET A 99 21.22 0.37 -0.04
N THR A 100 20.96 -0.89 -0.39
CA THR A 100 22.01 -1.91 -0.57
C THR A 100 21.87 -2.64 -1.90
N ASN A 101 23.00 -3.09 -2.44
CA ASN A 101 23.03 -3.92 -3.65
C ASN A 101 22.66 -5.38 -3.31
N ILE A 102 22.63 -6.24 -4.33
CA ILE A 102 22.26 -7.66 -4.16
C ILE A 102 23.15 -8.45 -3.19
N ASN A 103 24.37 -7.97 -2.92
CA ASN A 103 25.31 -8.59 -1.97
C ASN A 103 25.18 -8.01 -0.55
N GLY A 104 24.30 -7.03 -0.34
CA GLY A 104 24.14 -6.32 0.93
C GLY A 104 25.15 -5.18 1.15
N ASP A 105 25.94 -4.81 0.14
CA ASP A 105 26.86 -3.67 0.25
C ASP A 105 26.10 -2.35 0.02
N PRO A 106 26.48 -1.25 0.70
CA PRO A 106 25.87 0.06 0.47
C PRO A 106 25.92 0.52 -0.99
N ILE A 107 24.78 0.97 -1.50
CA ILE A 107 24.69 1.73 -2.75
C ILE A 107 25.15 3.16 -2.46
N LEU A 108 25.94 3.75 -3.35
CA LEU A 108 26.42 5.12 -3.20
C LEU A 108 25.72 6.10 -4.14
N LYS A 109 25.34 7.29 -3.64
CA LYS A 109 24.79 8.42 -4.39
C LYS A 109 25.72 9.62 -4.20
N GLY A 110 26.34 10.08 -5.29
CA GLY A 110 27.34 11.16 -5.22
C GLY A 110 28.62 10.82 -4.43
N GLY A 111 28.88 9.54 -4.15
CA GLY A 111 30.02 9.08 -3.33
C GLY A 111 29.70 8.89 -1.85
N GLU A 112 28.49 9.22 -1.42
CA GLU A 112 27.98 9.00 -0.06
C GLU A 112 27.01 7.81 -0.05
N GLU A 113 26.78 7.22 1.13
CA GLU A 113 25.76 6.18 1.30
C GLU A 113 24.39 6.70 0.87
N ASP A 114 23.71 5.94 0.03
CA ASP A 114 22.37 6.27 -0.43
C ASP A 114 21.36 5.90 0.66
N ILE A 115 20.79 6.92 1.29
CA ILE A 115 19.76 6.79 2.33
C ILE A 115 18.45 7.22 1.69
N SER A 116 17.50 6.30 1.59
CA SER A 116 16.17 6.62 1.10
C SER A 116 15.44 7.55 2.06
N ASP A 117 14.70 8.50 1.49
CA ASP A 117 13.72 9.35 2.13
C ASP A 117 12.28 8.95 1.77
N MET A 118 12.10 7.73 1.25
CA MET A 118 10.83 7.21 0.73
C MET A 118 10.30 6.00 1.52
N PRO A 119 10.13 6.06 2.87
CA PRO A 119 9.59 4.93 3.62
C PRO A 119 8.09 4.76 3.39
N ASP A 120 7.66 3.60 2.92
CA ASP A 120 6.27 3.34 2.54
C ASP A 120 5.61 2.24 3.38
N GLY A 121 4.99 1.25 2.72
CA GLY A 121 4.21 0.16 3.30
C GLY A 121 4.82 -0.40 4.58
N ASN A 122 4.02 -0.39 5.65
CA ASN A 122 4.40 -0.92 6.95
C ASN A 122 3.61 -2.19 7.30
N SER A 123 4.26 -3.13 7.98
CA SER A 123 3.54 -4.16 8.74
C SER A 123 4.29 -4.53 10.02
N LEU A 124 3.66 -4.27 11.17
CA LEU A 124 4.15 -4.75 12.46
C LEU A 124 3.62 -6.17 12.72
N ILE A 125 4.53 -7.13 12.70
CA ILE A 125 4.25 -8.56 12.77
C ILE A 125 4.87 -9.16 14.03
N THR A 126 4.07 -9.91 14.79
CA THR A 126 4.53 -10.64 15.99
C THR A 126 4.81 -12.09 15.65
N VAL A 127 6.02 -12.56 15.98
CA VAL A 127 6.44 -13.95 15.77
C VAL A 127 7.06 -14.50 17.05
N GLY A 128 6.37 -15.44 17.68
CA GLY A 128 6.73 -15.90 19.02
C GLY A 128 6.64 -14.76 20.04
N SER A 129 7.74 -14.44 20.70
CA SER A 129 7.84 -13.31 21.64
C SER A 129 8.46 -12.05 21.05
N LYS A 130 8.72 -12.02 19.74
CA LYS A 130 9.38 -10.91 19.06
C LYS A 130 8.41 -10.16 18.15
N HIS A 131 8.70 -8.89 17.90
CA HIS A 131 7.91 -8.03 17.03
C HIS A 131 8.83 -7.40 15.98
N TYR A 132 8.44 -7.50 14.72
CA TYR A 132 9.20 -7.02 13.58
C TYR A 132 8.33 -6.07 12.76
N LEU A 133 8.80 -4.85 12.58
CA LEU A 133 8.24 -3.90 11.63
C LEU A 133 8.96 -4.10 10.29
N LEU A 134 8.20 -4.45 9.27
CA LEU A 134 8.64 -4.46 7.89
C LEU A 134 8.25 -3.10 7.30
N THR A 135 9.21 -2.38 6.72
CA THR A 135 8.96 -1.08 6.09
C THR A 135 9.60 -1.06 4.71
N HIS A 136 8.80 -0.80 3.70
CA HIS A 136 9.25 -0.57 2.33
C HIS A 136 10.04 0.73 2.19
N MET A 137 11.00 0.75 1.25
CA MET A 137 11.54 1.97 0.67
C MET A 137 11.12 1.98 -0.80
N GLU A 138 10.36 3.01 -1.16
CA GLU A 138 9.75 3.19 -2.47
C GLU A 138 10.77 3.76 -3.46
N GLU A 139 11.78 2.95 -3.74
CA GLU A 139 12.95 3.35 -4.53
C GLU A 139 13.20 2.37 -5.67
N ARG A 140 14.14 2.71 -6.55
CA ARG A 140 14.64 1.78 -7.57
C ARG A 140 16.16 1.64 -7.43
N PRO A 141 16.69 0.49 -6.97
CA PRO A 141 15.96 -0.73 -6.59
C PRO A 141 15.04 -0.50 -5.38
N GLY A 142 13.97 -1.30 -5.30
CA GLY A 142 13.12 -1.35 -4.11
C GLY A 142 13.88 -2.01 -2.96
N MET A 143 13.50 -1.66 -1.73
CA MET A 143 14.08 -2.27 -0.53
C MET A 143 13.02 -2.47 0.54
N ILE A 144 13.22 -3.49 1.38
CA ILE A 144 12.41 -3.71 2.57
C ILE A 144 13.36 -3.75 3.76
N SER A 145 13.09 -2.92 4.77
CA SER A 145 13.78 -3.00 6.05
C SER A 145 12.98 -3.88 7.01
N LYS A 146 13.66 -4.67 7.83
CA LYS A 146 13.10 -5.38 8.97
C LYS A 146 13.70 -4.83 10.24
N THR A 147 12.86 -4.18 11.03
CA THR A 147 13.22 -3.54 12.30
C THR A 147 12.60 -4.31 13.46
N GLU A 148 13.41 -4.82 14.38
CA GLU A 148 12.91 -5.36 15.64
C GLU A 148 12.37 -4.22 16.51
N VAL A 149 11.17 -4.41 17.06
CA VAL A 149 10.47 -3.43 17.88
C VAL A 149 10.17 -4.03 19.24
N THR A 150 10.36 -3.24 20.29
CA THR A 150 10.01 -3.59 21.66
C THR A 150 9.13 -2.52 22.29
N VAL A 151 8.44 -2.86 23.38
CA VAL A 151 7.74 -1.90 24.22
C VAL A 151 8.50 -1.75 25.53
N GLU A 152 9.17 -0.62 25.70
CA GLU A 152 9.94 -0.26 26.90
C GLU A 152 9.21 0.89 27.62
N GLU A 153 8.94 0.73 28.92
CA GLU A 153 8.24 1.75 29.73
C GLU A 153 6.91 2.23 29.11
N GLY A 154 6.25 1.35 28.35
CA GLY A 154 4.98 1.61 27.69
C GLY A 154 5.08 2.41 26.38
N VAL A 155 6.27 2.53 25.79
CA VAL A 155 6.57 3.23 24.54
C VAL A 155 7.22 2.26 23.54
N PHE A 156 6.85 2.32 22.27
CA PHE A 156 7.46 1.50 21.22
C PHE A 156 8.84 2.05 20.84
N LYS A 157 9.80 1.14 20.66
CA LYS A 157 11.20 1.46 20.35
C LYS A 157 11.77 0.48 19.34
N ALA A 158 12.43 1.02 18.32
CA ALA A 158 13.24 0.24 17.38
C ALA A 158 14.58 -0.16 18.03
N VAL A 159 14.95 -1.44 17.94
CA VAL A 159 16.13 -1.97 18.65
C VAL A 159 17.24 -2.47 17.72
N ASP A 160 16.89 -3.02 16.57
CA ASP A 160 17.82 -3.47 15.53
C ASP A 160 17.13 -3.36 14.17
N THR A 161 17.83 -2.90 13.14
CA THR A 161 17.29 -2.84 11.78
C THR A 161 18.25 -3.44 10.77
N LYS A 162 17.72 -4.13 9.75
CA LYS A 162 18.48 -4.68 8.62
C LYS A 162 17.63 -4.69 7.36
N ALA A 163 18.27 -4.56 6.20
CA ALA A 163 17.63 -4.89 4.94
C ALA A 163 17.21 -6.37 4.92
N VAL A 164 16.05 -6.64 4.33
CA VAL A 164 15.59 -7.99 3.99
C VAL A 164 16.41 -8.48 2.80
N ASP A 165 16.84 -9.74 2.84
CA ASP A 165 17.51 -10.38 1.71
C ASP A 165 16.48 -10.74 0.63
N LEU A 166 16.55 -10.04 -0.50
CA LEU A 166 15.70 -10.21 -1.68
C LEU A 166 16.48 -10.80 -2.86
N SER A 167 17.72 -11.26 -2.65
CA SER A 167 18.60 -11.76 -3.71
C SER A 167 18.02 -12.97 -4.44
N ALA A 168 17.24 -13.82 -3.74
CA ALA A 168 16.59 -15.00 -4.29
C ALA A 168 15.60 -14.70 -5.43
N MET A 169 15.09 -13.46 -5.52
CA MET A 169 14.18 -13.00 -6.57
C MET A 169 14.78 -11.92 -7.47
N GLY A 170 16.11 -11.72 -7.40
CA GLY A 170 16.80 -10.67 -8.17
C GLY A 170 16.50 -9.25 -7.68
N GLY A 171 16.04 -9.10 -6.43
CA GLY A 171 15.60 -7.82 -5.87
C GLY A 171 14.20 -7.41 -6.31
N THR A 172 13.86 -6.17 -5.96
CA THR A 172 12.55 -5.57 -6.21
C THR A 172 12.70 -4.16 -6.77
N ILE A 173 11.59 -3.54 -7.19
CA ILE A 173 11.53 -2.16 -7.69
C ILE A 173 10.33 -1.49 -7.04
N ILE A 174 10.53 -0.27 -6.54
CA ILE A 174 9.52 0.67 -6.04
C ILE A 174 8.51 -0.07 -5.16
N ASN A 175 9.00 -0.51 -4.00
CA ASN A 175 8.14 -1.16 -3.05
C ASN A 175 7.20 -0.10 -2.44
N CYS A 176 5.95 -0.10 -2.87
CA CYS A 176 4.94 0.91 -2.52
C CYS A 176 4.17 0.46 -1.25
N ALA A 177 2.84 0.51 -1.25
CA ALA A 177 2.03 0.19 -0.09
C ALA A 177 2.09 -1.31 0.31
N SER A 178 1.41 -1.64 1.41
CA SER A 178 1.36 -3.02 1.89
C SER A 178 0.08 -3.33 2.67
N SER A 179 -0.24 -4.60 2.76
CA SER A 179 -1.18 -5.16 3.74
C SER A 179 -0.51 -6.24 4.59
N LYS A 180 -1.13 -6.51 5.74
CA LYS A 180 -0.71 -7.57 6.66
C LYS A 180 -1.61 -8.79 6.53
N THR A 181 -1.04 -9.94 6.20
CA THR A 181 -1.80 -11.18 6.11
C THR A 181 -2.16 -11.70 7.50
N LYS A 182 -3.26 -12.46 7.60
CA LYS A 182 -3.71 -13.05 8.88
C LYS A 182 -2.71 -14.02 9.49
N TYR A 183 -1.87 -14.64 8.67
CA TYR A 183 -0.82 -15.58 9.08
C TYR A 183 0.54 -14.89 9.28
N GLY A 184 0.55 -13.55 9.34
CA GLY A 184 1.71 -12.77 9.79
C GLY A 184 2.78 -12.60 8.72
N SER A 185 2.38 -12.26 7.50
CA SER A 185 3.30 -11.83 6.43
C SER A 185 2.97 -10.41 5.99
N HIS A 186 4.00 -9.73 5.49
CA HIS A 186 3.93 -8.43 4.85
C HIS A 186 3.73 -8.65 3.35
N LEU A 187 2.67 -8.09 2.77
CA LEU A 187 2.29 -8.29 1.37
C LEU A 187 2.18 -6.93 0.68
N GLY A 188 3.07 -6.62 -0.26
CA GLY A 188 3.08 -5.32 -0.94
C GLY A 188 3.39 -5.43 -2.43
N GLY A 189 3.30 -4.31 -3.14
CA GLY A 189 3.49 -4.24 -4.58
C GLY A 189 4.86 -3.72 -5.00
N GLU A 190 5.33 -4.19 -6.16
CA GLU A 190 6.38 -3.51 -6.94
C GLU A 190 5.72 -2.57 -7.95
N GLU A 191 5.69 -1.28 -7.66
CA GLU A 191 5.04 -0.25 -8.46
C GLU A 191 5.89 0.11 -9.70
N ASP A 192 6.10 -0.88 -10.57
CA ASP A 192 6.91 -0.76 -11.78
C ASP A 192 6.17 0.04 -12.86
N TYR A 193 6.48 1.32 -12.95
CA TYR A 193 5.96 2.21 -14.00
C TYR A 193 6.65 2.08 -15.36
N SER A 194 7.85 1.49 -15.40
CA SER A 194 8.77 1.82 -16.49
C SER A 194 9.37 0.64 -17.21
N LEU A 195 9.49 -0.56 -16.61
CA LEU A 195 10.00 -1.75 -17.28
C LEU A 195 8.92 -2.43 -18.13
N ASN A 196 8.23 -1.63 -18.94
CA ASN A 196 7.31 -2.09 -19.96
C ASN A 196 8.09 -2.79 -21.10
N SER A 197 7.70 -4.04 -21.40
CA SER A 197 8.43 -4.93 -22.30
C SER A 197 8.48 -4.44 -23.75
N ILE A 198 7.57 -3.56 -24.17
CA ILE A 198 7.55 -2.99 -25.52
C ILE A 198 8.81 -2.16 -25.81
N PHE A 199 9.46 -1.61 -24.78
CA PHE A 199 10.69 -0.83 -24.90
C PHE A 199 11.93 -1.71 -24.93
N ALA A 200 11.82 -2.96 -24.44
CA ALA A 200 12.97 -3.85 -24.27
C ALA A 200 13.27 -4.70 -25.51
N ASP A 201 12.25 -5.11 -26.26
CA ASP A 201 12.42 -6.01 -27.41
C ASP A 201 12.82 -5.24 -28.67
N LYS A 202 13.99 -5.56 -29.25
CA LYS A 202 14.50 -4.93 -30.46
C LYS A 202 13.58 -5.07 -31.69
N ASN A 203 12.71 -6.07 -31.71
CA ASN A 203 11.73 -6.28 -32.77
C ASN A 203 10.42 -5.52 -32.52
N SER A 204 10.24 -4.91 -31.35
CA SER A 204 9.14 -4.00 -31.07
C SER A 204 9.35 -2.67 -31.82
N PRO A 205 8.30 -2.07 -32.40
CA PRO A 205 8.39 -0.74 -33.00
C PRO A 205 8.59 0.38 -31.96
N PHE A 206 8.56 0.05 -30.67
CA PHE A 206 8.74 0.97 -29.54
C PHE A 206 10.11 0.83 -28.88
N TYR A 207 10.98 -0.08 -29.33
CA TYR A 207 12.29 -0.34 -28.73
C TYR A 207 13.07 0.95 -28.37
N VAL A 208 13.64 0.96 -27.18
CA VAL A 208 14.52 2.02 -26.68
C VAL A 208 15.94 1.46 -26.59
N ASP A 209 16.91 2.11 -27.22
CA ASP A 209 18.32 1.73 -27.09
C ASP A 209 18.97 2.49 -25.93
N CYS A 210 19.24 1.82 -24.82
CA CYS A 210 19.80 2.45 -23.62
C CYS A 210 21.33 2.56 -23.70
N ALA A 211 21.87 3.66 -23.17
CA ALA A 211 23.31 3.87 -23.11
C ALA A 211 24.01 2.90 -22.13
N LEU A 212 23.32 2.49 -21.06
CA LEU A 212 23.86 1.67 -19.98
C LEU A 212 25.11 2.29 -19.33
N ASP A 213 25.05 3.61 -19.10
CA ASP A 213 26.15 4.41 -18.54
C ASP A 213 25.87 4.90 -17.12
N GLY A 214 24.75 4.45 -16.51
CA GLY A 214 24.34 4.82 -15.16
C GLY A 214 23.69 6.20 -15.05
N ARG A 215 23.36 6.85 -16.18
CA ARG A 215 22.75 8.19 -16.21
C ARG A 215 21.27 8.19 -16.58
N GLY A 216 20.71 7.03 -16.89
CA GLY A 216 19.31 6.88 -17.28
C GLY A 216 18.98 7.50 -18.63
N ASN A 217 19.93 7.46 -19.56
CA ASN A 217 19.76 8.01 -20.90
C ASN A 217 19.69 6.91 -21.96
N ASP A 218 19.05 7.24 -23.08
CA ASP A 218 19.19 6.48 -24.32
C ASP A 218 20.58 6.67 -24.97
N ALA A 219 20.87 5.89 -26.01
CA ALA A 219 22.14 5.90 -26.73
C ALA A 219 22.43 7.25 -27.42
N GLU A 220 21.43 8.11 -27.61
CA GLU A 220 21.58 9.48 -28.09
C GLU A 220 21.79 10.51 -26.97
N GLY A 221 21.82 10.09 -25.71
CA GLY A 221 22.04 10.93 -24.54
C GLY A 221 20.80 11.68 -24.07
N ARG A 222 19.59 11.25 -24.47
CA ARG A 222 18.32 11.82 -23.99
C ARG A 222 17.85 11.05 -22.75
N ALA A 223 17.38 11.77 -21.74
CA ALA A 223 16.80 11.17 -20.55
C ALA A 223 15.61 10.27 -20.92
N ASN A 224 15.60 9.05 -20.37
CA ASN A 224 14.58 8.06 -20.67
C ASN A 224 14.26 7.24 -19.41
N TYR A 225 12.98 7.16 -19.06
CA TYR A 225 12.53 6.45 -17.86
C TYR A 225 12.90 4.97 -17.90
N PHE A 226 12.64 4.25 -18.99
CA PHE A 226 13.00 2.83 -19.12
C PHE A 226 14.49 2.61 -18.87
N CYS A 227 15.35 3.40 -19.51
CA CYS A 227 16.79 3.31 -19.31
C CYS A 227 17.23 3.63 -17.88
N SER A 228 16.58 4.59 -17.21
CA SER A 228 16.89 4.89 -15.82
C SER A 228 16.55 3.75 -14.85
N TYR A 229 15.49 2.97 -15.11
CA TYR A 229 15.16 1.78 -14.31
C TYR A 229 16.15 0.65 -14.59
N VAL A 230 16.51 0.43 -15.87
CA VAL A 230 17.53 -0.56 -16.25
C VAL A 230 18.87 -0.25 -15.59
N ASP A 231 19.32 1.01 -15.62
CA ASP A 231 20.58 1.44 -14.99
C ASP A 231 20.56 1.26 -13.45
N ALA A 232 19.43 1.58 -12.82
CA ALA A 232 19.25 1.39 -11.38
C ALA A 232 19.35 -0.09 -10.98
N MET A 233 18.68 -0.97 -11.73
CA MET A 233 18.76 -2.41 -11.48
C MET A 233 20.11 -3.01 -11.86
N GLN A 234 20.77 -2.52 -12.91
CA GLN A 234 22.15 -2.88 -13.21
C GLN A 234 23.07 -2.60 -12.00
N LYS A 235 22.93 -1.43 -11.38
CA LYS A 235 23.70 -1.04 -10.20
C LYS A 235 23.41 -1.96 -9.01
N TYR A 236 22.14 -2.29 -8.77
CA TYR A 236 21.73 -3.23 -7.72
C TYR A 236 22.29 -4.63 -7.93
N LEU A 237 22.13 -5.18 -9.14
CA LEU A 237 22.54 -6.53 -9.50
C LEU A 237 24.06 -6.68 -9.64
N GLY A 238 24.78 -5.57 -9.86
CA GLY A 238 26.20 -5.60 -10.24
C GLY A 238 26.43 -6.17 -11.64
N ASP A 239 25.39 -6.20 -12.49
CA ASP A 239 25.42 -6.85 -13.81
C ASP A 239 25.79 -5.87 -14.92
N GLN A 240 27.05 -5.90 -15.32
CA GLN A 240 27.59 -5.03 -16.38
C GLN A 240 27.27 -5.51 -17.80
N ASN A 241 26.60 -6.66 -17.97
CA ASN A 241 26.42 -7.32 -19.27
C ASN A 241 24.94 -7.55 -19.63
N ILE A 242 24.07 -6.58 -19.32
CA ILE A 242 22.67 -6.64 -19.74
C ILE A 242 22.59 -6.74 -21.27
N ASP A 243 22.00 -7.83 -21.77
CA ASP A 243 21.88 -8.11 -23.20
C ASP A 243 20.70 -7.33 -23.82
N LYS A 244 20.99 -6.10 -24.26
CA LYS A 244 20.02 -5.24 -24.95
C LYS A 244 19.53 -5.80 -26.29
N ASP A 245 20.33 -6.64 -26.96
CA ASP A 245 19.97 -7.19 -28.26
C ASP A 245 18.93 -8.32 -28.16
N ASN A 246 18.75 -8.88 -26.96
CA ASN A 246 17.80 -9.96 -26.70
C ASN A 246 16.73 -9.60 -25.66
N GLY A 247 16.19 -8.39 -25.69
CA GLY A 247 15.07 -8.02 -24.81
C GLY A 247 15.50 -7.50 -23.44
N TYR A 248 16.72 -6.98 -23.31
CA TYR A 248 17.34 -6.65 -22.01
C TYR A 248 17.33 -7.86 -21.06
N ASN A 249 17.70 -9.01 -21.59
CA ASN A 249 17.64 -10.28 -20.87
C ASN A 249 19.05 -10.83 -20.63
N SER A 250 19.56 -10.67 -19.41
CA SER A 250 20.77 -11.36 -18.93
C SER A 250 20.41 -12.51 -17.98
N ASP A 251 21.39 -13.23 -17.43
CA ASP A 251 21.11 -14.27 -16.43
C ASP A 251 20.41 -13.70 -15.17
N SER A 252 20.73 -12.46 -14.79
CA SER A 252 20.22 -11.79 -13.59
C SER A 252 19.11 -10.76 -13.83
N PHE A 253 18.96 -10.25 -15.05
CA PHE A 253 18.01 -9.18 -15.37
C PHE A 253 17.06 -9.55 -16.51
N SER A 254 15.80 -9.18 -16.34
CA SER A 254 14.76 -9.12 -17.37
C SER A 254 13.73 -8.09 -16.92
N PRO A 255 13.11 -7.31 -17.83
CA PRO A 255 11.92 -6.52 -17.50
C PRO A 255 10.81 -7.36 -16.83
N TYR A 256 10.67 -8.64 -17.22
CA TYR A 256 9.68 -9.55 -16.64
C TYR A 256 10.00 -10.03 -15.23
N ASN A 257 11.16 -9.67 -14.65
CA ASN A 257 11.46 -10.01 -13.26
C ASN A 257 10.68 -9.16 -12.24
N TYR A 258 10.10 -8.02 -12.65
CA TYR A 258 9.55 -7.01 -11.75
C TYR A 258 8.10 -6.62 -12.11
N GLY A 259 7.39 -6.01 -11.16
CA GLY A 259 6.01 -5.57 -11.30
C GLY A 259 4.98 -6.56 -10.76
N TYR A 260 5.29 -7.20 -9.62
CA TYR A 260 4.46 -8.24 -9.00
C TYR A 260 4.21 -7.97 -7.51
N ILE A 261 3.31 -8.75 -6.93
CA ILE A 261 3.13 -8.79 -5.48
C ILE A 261 4.29 -9.54 -4.82
N VAL A 262 4.86 -8.94 -3.77
CA VAL A 262 5.96 -9.47 -2.97
C VAL A 262 5.47 -9.77 -1.56
N GLU A 263 5.79 -10.96 -1.07
CA GLU A 263 5.48 -11.41 0.29
C GLU A 263 6.77 -11.58 1.10
N VAL A 264 6.80 -11.04 2.31
CA VAL A 264 7.89 -11.24 3.27
C VAL A 264 7.33 -11.66 4.64
N GLN A 265 7.81 -12.80 5.16
CA GLN A 265 7.43 -13.31 6.47
C GLN A 265 8.63 -13.33 7.42
N PRO A 266 8.68 -12.50 8.49
CA PRO A 266 9.69 -12.62 9.51
C PRO A 266 9.57 -13.94 10.28
N GLN A 267 10.70 -14.48 10.74
CA GLN A 267 10.78 -15.75 11.48
C GLN A 267 11.28 -15.53 12.92
N VAL A 268 11.05 -16.51 13.81
CA VAL A 268 11.44 -16.43 15.24
C VAL A 268 12.95 -16.22 15.43
N ASP A 269 13.76 -16.85 14.58
CA ASP A 269 15.22 -16.76 14.60
C ASP A 269 15.76 -15.43 14.05
N GLY A 270 14.87 -14.55 13.57
CA GLY A 270 15.21 -13.28 12.96
C GLY A 270 15.50 -13.37 11.45
N SER A 271 15.43 -14.54 10.82
CA SER A 271 15.46 -14.66 9.35
C SER A 271 14.12 -14.23 8.73
N THR A 272 14.06 -14.20 7.41
CA THR A 272 12.84 -13.91 6.65
C THR A 272 12.64 -14.99 5.58
N LYS A 273 11.39 -15.38 5.35
CA LYS A 273 10.99 -16.00 4.09
C LYS A 273 10.51 -14.90 3.16
N SER A 274 10.76 -15.05 1.87
CA SER A 274 10.29 -14.10 0.86
C SER A 274 9.87 -14.83 -0.41
N ALA A 275 8.88 -14.28 -1.11
CA ALA A 275 8.38 -14.80 -2.37
C ALA A 275 7.86 -13.67 -3.25
N LYS A 276 7.85 -13.92 -4.56
CA LYS A 276 7.21 -13.09 -5.57
C LYS A 276 6.10 -13.91 -6.20
N HIS A 277 4.88 -13.39 -6.20
CA HIS A 277 3.70 -14.13 -6.66
C HIS A 277 3.40 -13.81 -8.12
N TYR A 278 4.15 -14.40 -9.04
CA TYR A 278 3.99 -14.22 -10.49
C TYR A 278 2.57 -14.51 -11.02
N VAL A 279 1.79 -15.37 -10.36
CA VAL A 279 0.39 -15.65 -10.73
C VAL A 279 -0.57 -14.49 -10.50
N THR A 280 -0.13 -13.45 -9.78
CA THR A 280 -0.91 -12.21 -9.69
C THR A 280 -0.85 -11.41 -10.98
N GLY A 281 0.08 -11.72 -11.89
CA GLY A 281 0.32 -11.00 -13.14
C GLY A 281 1.34 -9.87 -13.00
N LYS A 282 1.92 -9.44 -14.14
CA LYS A 282 2.83 -8.31 -14.23
C LYS A 282 2.07 -7.03 -14.57
N TYR A 283 2.19 -6.02 -13.72
CA TYR A 283 1.64 -4.68 -13.90
C TYR A 283 2.37 -3.70 -12.97
N THR A 284 1.69 -2.67 -12.46
CA THR A 284 2.20 -1.66 -11.52
C THR A 284 1.41 -1.82 -10.20
N PRO A 285 1.60 -2.92 -9.46
CA PRO A 285 0.88 -3.15 -8.22
C PRO A 285 1.25 -2.13 -7.14
N GLU A 286 0.22 -1.53 -6.57
CA GLU A 286 0.32 -0.79 -5.31
C GLU A 286 0.45 -1.77 -4.13
N LEU A 287 -0.60 -2.58 -3.93
CA LEU A 287 -0.66 -3.63 -2.91
C LEU A 287 -1.65 -4.72 -3.29
N ALA A 288 -1.69 -5.76 -2.44
CA ALA A 288 -2.70 -6.81 -2.48
C ALA A 288 -3.37 -6.97 -1.12
N THR A 289 -4.64 -7.39 -1.10
CA THR A 289 -5.38 -7.76 0.12
C THR A 289 -6.00 -9.15 -0.03
N ILE A 290 -5.71 -10.05 0.90
CA ILE A 290 -6.30 -11.40 0.96
C ILE A 290 -7.64 -11.34 1.72
N MET A 291 -8.69 -11.88 1.11
CA MET A 291 -10.03 -11.94 1.67
C MET A 291 -10.14 -13.01 2.77
N PRO A 292 -11.18 -12.95 3.63
CA PRO A 292 -11.31 -13.89 4.75
C PRO A 292 -11.45 -15.38 4.38
N ASP A 293 -11.81 -15.72 3.14
CA ASP A 293 -11.80 -17.11 2.65
C ASP A 293 -10.40 -17.69 2.46
N GLY A 294 -9.36 -16.86 2.59
CA GLY A 294 -7.97 -17.23 2.37
C GLY A 294 -7.69 -17.61 0.92
N LYS A 295 -8.54 -17.26 -0.04
CA LYS A 295 -8.36 -17.65 -1.45
C LYS A 295 -8.43 -16.48 -2.39
N THR A 296 -9.39 -15.59 -2.15
CA THR A 296 -9.63 -14.44 -3.00
C THR A 296 -8.66 -13.33 -2.63
N VAL A 297 -7.87 -12.85 -3.59
CA VAL A 297 -6.90 -11.77 -3.42
C VAL A 297 -7.28 -10.65 -4.39
N TYR A 298 -7.40 -9.44 -3.87
CA TYR A 298 -7.61 -8.24 -4.66
C TYR A 298 -6.29 -7.48 -4.81
N MET A 299 -6.03 -6.96 -6.00
CA MET A 299 -4.85 -6.13 -6.26
C MET A 299 -5.23 -4.88 -7.05
N SER A 300 -4.66 -3.75 -6.65
CA SER A 300 -4.79 -2.44 -7.29
C SER A 300 -3.64 -2.18 -8.25
N ASP A 301 -3.82 -1.25 -9.17
CA ASP A 301 -2.92 -0.98 -10.29
C ASP A 301 -2.77 0.52 -10.53
N ASP A 302 -1.58 1.05 -10.21
CA ASP A 302 -1.34 2.48 -10.29
C ASP A 302 -0.96 2.95 -11.72
N GLY A 303 -1.69 3.97 -12.20
CA GLY A 303 -1.31 4.85 -13.29
C GLY A 303 -2.52 5.25 -14.13
N THR A 304 -2.39 5.30 -15.46
CA THR A 304 -3.52 5.60 -16.37
C THR A 304 -3.86 4.39 -17.21
N ALA A 305 -5.14 4.18 -17.49
CA ALA A 305 -5.63 3.04 -18.27
C ALA A 305 -5.17 1.71 -17.65
N LYS A 306 -5.62 1.50 -16.40
CA LYS A 306 -5.29 0.37 -15.55
C LYS A 306 -6.49 -0.52 -15.31
N GLY A 307 -6.26 -1.71 -14.78
CA GLY A 307 -7.30 -2.67 -14.46
C GLY A 307 -7.38 -2.96 -12.97
N LEU A 308 -8.58 -3.31 -12.50
CA LEU A 308 -8.79 -3.85 -11.17
C LEU A 308 -8.69 -5.39 -11.22
N TRP A 309 -7.84 -5.97 -10.38
CA TRP A 309 -7.51 -7.39 -10.45
C TRP A 309 -8.10 -8.21 -9.29
N LYS A 310 -8.38 -9.47 -9.59
CA LYS A 310 -8.74 -10.48 -8.60
C LYS A 310 -8.05 -11.79 -8.93
N PHE A 311 -7.31 -12.33 -7.99
CA PHE A 311 -6.77 -13.69 -8.06
C PHE A 311 -7.56 -14.60 -7.12
N VAL A 312 -7.84 -15.83 -7.54
CA VAL A 312 -8.49 -16.85 -6.69
C VAL A 312 -7.60 -18.07 -6.63
N SER A 313 -7.02 -18.34 -5.46
CA SER A 313 -6.17 -19.51 -5.27
C SER A 313 -6.97 -20.82 -5.21
N ASP A 314 -6.39 -21.88 -5.77
CA ASP A 314 -6.94 -23.23 -5.69
C ASP A 314 -7.05 -23.71 -4.24
N ALA A 315 -6.02 -23.42 -3.43
CA ALA A 315 -5.92 -23.78 -2.03
C ALA A 315 -6.07 -22.56 -1.12
N GLU A 316 -6.50 -22.79 0.12
CA GLU A 316 -6.54 -21.73 1.13
C GLU A 316 -5.10 -21.33 1.53
N ILE A 317 -4.80 -20.04 1.39
CA ILE A 317 -3.58 -19.34 1.80
C ILE A 317 -3.74 -18.96 3.27
N SER A 318 -3.43 -19.91 4.14
CA SER A 318 -3.47 -19.75 5.61
C SER A 318 -2.08 -19.74 6.25
N GLU A 319 -1.04 -19.87 5.44
CA GLU A 319 0.37 -19.82 5.84
C GLU A 319 1.22 -19.34 4.65
N PHE A 320 2.45 -18.92 4.93
CA PHE A 320 3.40 -18.54 3.88
C PHE A 320 3.67 -19.73 2.96
N LYS A 321 3.44 -19.52 1.66
CA LYS A 321 3.74 -20.49 0.60
C LYS A 321 4.30 -19.72 -0.59
N ALA A 322 5.52 -20.07 -1.00
CA ALA A 322 6.20 -19.36 -2.09
C ALA A 322 5.63 -19.65 -3.49
N ASP A 323 4.90 -20.75 -3.67
CA ASP A 323 4.36 -21.18 -4.98
C ASP A 323 2.83 -21.25 -4.92
N TRP A 324 2.18 -20.13 -5.23
CA TRP A 324 0.74 -20.04 -5.37
C TRP A 324 0.28 -20.69 -6.67
N GLU A 325 -0.96 -21.20 -6.65
CA GLU A 325 -1.64 -21.79 -7.80
C GLU A 325 -3.08 -21.27 -7.80
N GLY A 326 -3.59 -20.87 -8.96
CA GLY A 326 -4.95 -20.38 -9.08
C GLY A 326 -5.21 -19.63 -10.37
N THR A 327 -6.32 -18.89 -10.37
CA THR A 327 -6.84 -18.19 -11.56
C THR A 327 -6.81 -16.68 -11.38
N LEU A 328 -6.28 -15.97 -12.37
CA LEU A 328 -6.26 -14.52 -12.46
C LEU A 328 -7.47 -14.00 -13.25
N TYR A 329 -8.10 -12.95 -12.71
CA TYR A 329 -9.26 -12.27 -13.30
C TYR A 329 -9.04 -10.75 -13.37
N SER A 330 -9.66 -10.12 -14.36
CA SER A 330 -9.75 -8.66 -14.50
C SER A 330 -11.20 -8.19 -14.45
N ALA A 331 -11.44 -7.02 -13.86
CA ALA A 331 -12.77 -6.45 -13.78
C ALA A 331 -13.30 -6.00 -15.15
N LYS A 332 -14.59 -6.22 -15.37
CA LYS A 332 -15.41 -5.56 -16.40
C LYS A 332 -16.52 -4.81 -15.71
N VAL A 333 -16.61 -3.50 -15.95
CA VAL A 333 -17.65 -2.67 -15.34
C VAL A 333 -18.72 -2.24 -16.34
N LEU A 334 -19.93 -2.08 -15.82
CA LEU A 334 -21.02 -1.42 -16.50
C LEU A 334 -21.46 -0.23 -15.66
N GLN A 335 -21.19 0.99 -16.13
CA GLN A 335 -21.59 2.20 -15.44
C GLN A 335 -23.12 2.32 -15.37
N LYS A 336 -23.62 2.61 -14.17
CA LYS A 336 -25.02 2.82 -13.82
C LYS A 336 -25.35 4.27 -13.56
N SER A 337 -24.37 5.03 -13.08
CA SER A 337 -24.48 6.47 -12.82
C SER A 337 -23.14 7.14 -13.09
N ALA A 338 -23.18 8.39 -13.54
CA ALA A 338 -22.02 9.28 -13.61
C ALA A 338 -21.95 10.24 -12.41
N GLU A 339 -23.04 10.34 -11.62
CA GLU A 339 -23.11 11.29 -10.51
C GLU A 339 -22.12 10.92 -9.41
N ASN A 340 -21.44 11.93 -8.84
CA ASN A 340 -20.61 11.79 -7.64
C ASN A 340 -19.54 10.70 -7.79
N GLY A 341 -18.75 10.71 -8.87
CA GLY A 341 -17.76 9.66 -9.15
C GLY A 341 -18.35 8.33 -9.64
N GLY A 342 -19.68 8.26 -9.75
CA GLY A 342 -20.37 7.18 -10.42
C GLY A 342 -20.58 5.91 -9.61
N ALA A 343 -21.31 4.99 -10.24
CA ALA A 343 -21.64 3.67 -9.72
C ALA A 343 -21.64 2.66 -10.86
N PHE A 344 -21.25 1.42 -10.57
CA PHE A 344 -20.96 0.39 -11.55
C PHE A 344 -21.48 -0.97 -11.10
N ASP A 345 -22.06 -1.74 -12.03
CA ASP A 345 -22.13 -3.20 -11.88
C ASP A 345 -20.76 -3.79 -12.24
N VAL A 346 -20.27 -4.77 -11.48
CA VAL A 346 -18.93 -5.37 -11.65
C VAL A 346 -19.07 -6.85 -12.00
N SER A 347 -18.32 -7.27 -13.01
CA SER A 347 -18.16 -8.67 -13.40
C SER A 347 -16.68 -8.99 -13.64
N TRP A 348 -16.33 -10.27 -13.72
CA TRP A 348 -14.93 -10.72 -13.76
C TRP A 348 -14.66 -11.55 -15.01
N ILE A 349 -13.62 -11.16 -15.76
CA ILE A 349 -13.14 -11.87 -16.94
C ILE A 349 -11.94 -12.70 -16.54
N GLU A 350 -12.03 -14.01 -16.76
CA GLU A 350 -10.92 -14.93 -16.55
C GLU A 350 -9.81 -14.68 -17.59
N LEU A 351 -8.59 -14.50 -17.10
CA LEU A 351 -7.39 -14.36 -17.92
C LEU A 351 -6.68 -15.71 -18.06
N GLY A 352 -6.40 -16.39 -16.96
CA GLY A 352 -5.75 -17.70 -17.02
C GLY A 352 -5.51 -18.32 -15.65
N HIS A 353 -5.17 -19.60 -15.65
CA HIS A 353 -4.78 -20.39 -14.47
C HIS A 353 -3.33 -20.84 -14.61
N ALA A 354 -2.55 -20.73 -13.52
CA ALA A 354 -1.14 -21.11 -13.49
C ALA A 354 -0.60 -21.27 -12.05
N LYS A 355 0.66 -21.68 -11.96
CA LYS A 355 1.51 -21.60 -10.76
C LYS A 355 2.59 -20.54 -10.88
N ASP A 356 3.05 -20.03 -9.75
CA ASP A 356 4.18 -19.09 -9.71
C ASP A 356 5.40 -19.69 -10.41
N SER A 357 5.72 -20.94 -10.10
CA SER A 357 6.82 -21.69 -10.72
C SER A 357 6.69 -21.89 -12.23
N GLU A 358 5.46 -21.93 -12.78
CA GLU A 358 5.26 -22.00 -14.23
C GLU A 358 5.56 -20.67 -14.90
N ILE A 359 5.15 -19.56 -14.30
CA ILE A 359 5.40 -18.22 -14.84
C ILE A 359 6.87 -17.84 -14.69
N GLU A 360 7.48 -18.19 -13.56
CA GLU A 360 8.92 -18.04 -13.36
C GLU A 360 9.72 -18.82 -14.42
N ALA A 361 9.27 -20.01 -14.81
CA ALA A 361 9.90 -20.78 -15.89
C ALA A 361 9.79 -20.09 -17.26
N LEU A 362 8.69 -19.39 -17.55
CA LEU A 362 8.55 -18.57 -18.76
C LEU A 362 9.56 -17.41 -18.75
N ILE A 363 9.73 -16.72 -17.62
CA ILE A 363 10.71 -15.64 -17.46
C ILE A 363 12.13 -16.18 -17.67
N LYS A 364 12.47 -17.31 -17.03
CA LYS A 364 13.77 -17.99 -17.19
C LYS A 364 14.04 -18.45 -18.62
N SER A 365 12.99 -18.72 -19.41
CA SER A 365 13.12 -19.02 -20.84
C SER A 365 13.47 -17.81 -21.73
N LYS A 366 13.60 -16.62 -21.12
CA LYS A 366 13.92 -15.34 -21.77
C LYS A 366 12.86 -14.92 -22.79
N MET A 367 11.59 -15.07 -22.40
CA MET A 367 10.44 -14.62 -23.16
C MET A 367 10.56 -13.12 -23.50
N LYS A 368 10.06 -12.72 -24.67
CA LYS A 368 9.94 -11.33 -25.08
C LYS A 368 8.52 -11.02 -25.56
N ILE A 369 8.15 -9.74 -25.59
CA ILE A 369 6.84 -9.32 -26.09
C ILE A 369 6.58 -9.85 -27.51
N THR A 370 7.57 -9.86 -28.40
CA THR A 370 7.37 -10.38 -29.76
C THR A 370 7.32 -11.90 -29.85
N ASP A 371 7.59 -12.64 -28.77
CA ASP A 371 7.31 -14.07 -28.71
C ASP A 371 5.83 -14.32 -28.36
N ILE A 372 5.17 -13.37 -27.67
CA ILE A 372 3.78 -13.42 -27.21
C ILE A 372 2.82 -12.82 -28.25
N PHE A 373 3.18 -11.66 -28.83
CA PHE A 373 2.34 -10.89 -29.74
C PHE A 373 3.03 -10.59 -31.07
N GLU A 374 2.24 -10.43 -32.12
CA GLU A 374 2.60 -9.52 -33.22
C GLU A 374 2.21 -8.10 -32.79
N ILE A 375 3.17 -7.17 -32.77
CA ILE A 375 3.00 -5.80 -32.30
C ILE A 375 3.33 -4.78 -33.40
N SER A 376 2.47 -3.78 -33.58
CA SER A 376 2.72 -2.64 -34.46
C SER A 376 2.22 -1.33 -33.84
N LYS A 377 2.70 -0.20 -34.37
CA LYS A 377 2.10 1.11 -34.09
C LYS A 377 0.75 1.23 -34.79
N PRO A 378 -0.21 1.99 -34.23
CA PRO A 378 -1.40 2.40 -34.99
C PRO A 378 -0.99 3.29 -36.16
N GLU A 379 -1.88 3.37 -37.16
CA GLU A 379 -1.78 4.34 -38.23
C GLU A 379 -1.94 5.77 -37.70
N VAL A 380 -1.64 6.78 -38.52
CA VAL A 380 -1.77 8.21 -38.15
C VAL A 380 -3.18 8.59 -37.68
N ASN A 381 -4.20 7.87 -38.14
CA ASN A 381 -5.60 8.05 -37.74
C ASN A 381 -5.95 7.37 -36.38
N GLY A 382 -5.00 6.70 -35.74
CA GLY A 382 -5.17 5.97 -34.48
C GLY A 382 -5.73 4.55 -34.62
N ASN A 383 -5.99 4.06 -35.83
CA ASN A 383 -6.53 2.73 -36.09
C ASN A 383 -5.42 1.70 -36.31
N CYS A 384 -5.75 0.44 -36.04
CA CYS A 384 -4.89 -0.70 -36.33
C CYS A 384 -5.18 -1.23 -37.74
N ALA A 385 -4.15 -1.28 -38.59
CA ALA A 385 -4.24 -1.95 -39.89
C ALA A 385 -4.48 -3.46 -39.72
N THR A 386 -3.85 -4.05 -38.72
CA THR A 386 -3.99 -5.45 -38.28
C THR A 386 -3.94 -5.51 -36.76
N GLY A 387 -4.57 -6.54 -36.17
CA GLY A 387 -4.62 -6.72 -34.72
C GLY A 387 -5.64 -5.81 -34.03
N THR A 388 -5.66 -5.91 -32.71
CA THR A 388 -6.58 -5.18 -31.83
C THR A 388 -5.86 -4.00 -31.20
N LYS A 389 -6.56 -2.87 -31.14
CA LYS A 389 -6.05 -1.64 -30.52
C LYS A 389 -6.08 -1.77 -29.00
N VAL A 390 -4.96 -1.53 -28.35
CA VAL A 390 -4.81 -1.47 -26.90
C VAL A 390 -4.21 -0.11 -26.51
N TYR A 391 -4.59 0.41 -25.35
CA TYR A 391 -4.02 1.61 -24.76
C TYR A 391 -3.50 1.27 -23.37
N GLU A 392 -2.19 1.41 -23.18
CA GLU A 392 -1.51 1.14 -21.90
C GLU A 392 -0.41 2.18 -21.71
N ASP A 393 -0.24 2.70 -20.49
CA ASP A 393 0.84 3.64 -20.14
C ASP A 393 1.01 4.80 -21.13
N SER A 394 -0.12 5.37 -21.56
CA SER A 394 -0.18 6.45 -22.56
C SER A 394 0.27 6.08 -23.97
N THR A 395 0.42 4.80 -24.28
CA THR A 395 0.84 4.29 -25.58
C THR A 395 -0.30 3.52 -26.25
N LEU A 396 -0.59 3.86 -27.51
CA LEU A 396 -1.49 3.06 -28.35
C LEU A 396 -0.69 2.01 -29.11
N GLU A 397 -1.19 0.78 -29.07
CA GLU A 397 -0.55 -0.40 -29.63
C GLU A 397 -1.56 -1.21 -30.45
N CYS A 398 -1.06 -1.90 -31.46
CA CYS A 398 -1.84 -2.85 -32.25
C CYS A 398 -1.27 -4.24 -32.03
N LEU A 399 -2.09 -5.12 -31.43
CA LEU A 399 -1.64 -6.43 -30.94
C LEU A 399 -2.45 -7.57 -31.55
N THR A 400 -1.75 -8.61 -32.00
CA THR A 400 -2.35 -9.91 -32.31
C THR A 400 -1.68 -10.96 -31.45
N LEU A 401 -2.45 -11.67 -30.62
CA LEU A 401 -1.93 -12.76 -29.81
C LEU A 401 -1.46 -13.91 -30.71
N LYS A 402 -0.26 -14.43 -30.46
CA LYS A 402 0.24 -15.63 -31.14
C LYS A 402 -0.38 -16.89 -30.54
N GLU A 403 -0.65 -17.87 -31.41
CA GLU A 403 -1.26 -19.14 -31.01
C GLU A 403 -0.43 -19.83 -29.90
N GLY A 404 -1.10 -20.25 -28.82
CA GLY A 404 -0.48 -20.95 -27.70
C GLY A 404 0.22 -20.05 -26.66
N GLN A 405 0.17 -18.73 -26.83
CA GLN A 405 0.80 -17.76 -25.91
C GLN A 405 -0.17 -17.19 -24.87
N GLU A 406 -1.35 -17.77 -24.68
CA GLU A 406 -2.38 -17.28 -23.76
C GLU A 406 -1.87 -17.18 -22.32
N LYS A 407 -1.08 -18.17 -21.85
CA LYS A 407 -0.50 -18.15 -20.50
C LYS A 407 0.53 -17.02 -20.36
N ALA A 408 1.45 -16.89 -21.30
CA ALA A 408 2.44 -15.81 -21.27
C ALA A 408 1.75 -14.44 -21.33
N ALA A 409 0.74 -14.28 -22.18
CA ALA A 409 -0.04 -13.06 -22.27
C ALA A 409 -0.79 -12.74 -20.97
N ALA A 410 -1.41 -13.72 -20.33
CA ALA A 410 -2.18 -13.51 -19.11
C ALA A 410 -1.32 -13.03 -17.92
N PHE A 411 -0.10 -13.55 -17.77
CA PHE A 411 0.71 -13.32 -16.58
C PHE A 411 1.93 -12.41 -16.79
N LEU A 412 2.46 -12.28 -18.00
CA LEU A 412 3.58 -11.38 -18.31
C LEU A 412 3.14 -10.07 -18.97
N GLU A 413 1.96 -10.06 -19.61
CA GLU A 413 1.39 -8.92 -20.35
C GLU A 413 -0.07 -8.68 -19.94
N THR A 414 -0.30 -8.73 -18.63
CA THR A 414 -1.62 -8.89 -18.01
C THR A 414 -2.62 -7.84 -18.49
N ARG A 415 -2.23 -6.56 -18.54
CA ARG A 415 -3.09 -5.46 -19.02
C ARG A 415 -3.48 -5.62 -20.48
N LYS A 416 -2.51 -5.90 -21.35
CA LYS A 416 -2.72 -6.09 -22.79
C LYS A 416 -3.68 -7.25 -23.04
N TYR A 417 -3.45 -8.38 -22.38
CA TYR A 417 -4.31 -9.55 -22.53
C TYR A 417 -5.72 -9.32 -21.98
N ALA A 418 -5.86 -8.64 -20.84
CA ALA A 418 -7.16 -8.26 -20.29
C ALA A 418 -7.95 -7.36 -21.25
N ALA A 419 -7.31 -6.36 -21.87
CA ALA A 419 -7.92 -5.51 -22.89
C ALA A 419 -8.40 -6.34 -24.10
N LEU A 420 -7.58 -7.28 -24.61
CA LEU A 420 -7.97 -8.17 -25.71
C LEU A 420 -9.18 -9.06 -25.36
N LYS A 421 -9.31 -9.44 -24.09
CA LYS A 421 -10.42 -10.25 -23.56
C LYS A 421 -11.67 -9.41 -23.27
N GLY A 422 -11.60 -8.09 -23.40
CA GLY A 422 -12.72 -7.16 -23.24
C GLY A 422 -12.93 -6.63 -21.82
N ALA A 423 -11.93 -6.77 -20.94
CA ALA A 423 -11.95 -6.18 -19.60
C ALA A 423 -11.90 -4.65 -19.66
N THR A 424 -12.30 -4.00 -18.56
CA THR A 424 -12.20 -2.53 -18.44
C THR A 424 -10.79 -2.16 -18.01
N ILE A 425 -10.05 -1.52 -18.92
CA ILE A 425 -8.69 -1.00 -18.69
C ILE A 425 -8.73 0.53 -18.78
N GLU A 426 -9.55 1.12 -17.90
CA GLU A 426 -9.88 2.55 -17.90
C GLU A 426 -9.67 3.18 -16.53
N PHE A 427 -9.46 2.38 -15.48
CA PHE A 427 -9.18 2.88 -14.15
C PHE A 427 -7.89 3.69 -14.12
N ARG A 428 -7.81 4.59 -13.14
CA ARG A 428 -6.70 5.50 -12.97
C ARG A 428 -6.37 5.58 -11.49
N LYS A 429 -5.07 5.48 -11.18
CA LYS A 429 -4.54 5.74 -9.85
C LYS A 429 -5.26 4.91 -8.78
N GLU A 430 -5.41 3.59 -9.01
CA GLU A 430 -5.91 2.69 -7.97
C GLU A 430 -4.75 2.42 -7.01
N GLU A 431 -4.85 2.96 -5.81
CA GLU A 431 -3.77 2.92 -4.82
C GLU A 431 -4.18 1.98 -3.68
N GLY A 432 -4.40 2.51 -2.47
CA GLY A 432 -4.82 1.77 -1.29
C GLY A 432 -6.04 0.84 -1.42
N LEU A 433 -5.96 -0.31 -0.74
CA LEU A 433 -7.00 -1.33 -0.63
C LEU A 433 -7.21 -1.72 0.83
N THR A 434 -8.47 -1.84 1.27
CA THR A 434 -8.74 -2.36 2.62
C THR A 434 -10.11 -3.03 2.76
N TYR A 435 -10.18 -4.13 3.51
CA TYR A 435 -11.41 -4.89 3.72
C TYR A 435 -12.14 -4.46 4.99
N ASN A 436 -13.43 -4.14 4.83
CA ASN A 436 -14.36 -3.91 5.92
C ASN A 436 -15.16 -5.18 6.23
N ALA A 437 -14.75 -5.85 7.31
CA ALA A 437 -15.38 -7.07 7.80
C ALA A 437 -16.81 -6.86 8.31
N ASP A 438 -17.17 -5.67 8.77
CA ASP A 438 -18.50 -5.38 9.33
C ASP A 438 -19.58 -5.33 8.23
N LYS A 439 -19.19 -4.98 7.01
CA LYS A 439 -20.12 -4.70 5.90
C LYS A 439 -19.90 -5.58 4.68
N ASN A 440 -18.89 -6.46 4.69
CA ASN A 440 -18.44 -7.25 3.55
C ASN A 440 -18.19 -6.39 2.30
N VAL A 441 -17.36 -5.36 2.49
CA VAL A 441 -17.01 -4.36 1.46
C VAL A 441 -15.50 -4.25 1.37
N LEU A 442 -14.97 -4.20 0.16
CA LEU A 442 -13.60 -3.77 -0.10
C LEU A 442 -13.63 -2.28 -0.44
N TYR A 443 -12.81 -1.46 0.23
CA TYR A 443 -12.58 -0.09 -0.16
C TYR A 443 -11.35 -0.01 -1.06
N ILE A 444 -11.42 0.89 -2.03
CA ILE A 444 -10.37 1.17 -3.02
C ILE A 444 -10.24 2.68 -3.12
N SER A 445 -9.05 3.23 -2.93
CA SER A 445 -8.79 4.64 -3.21
C SER A 445 -8.44 4.82 -4.68
N MET A 446 -8.98 5.90 -5.23
CA MET A 446 -8.72 6.37 -6.59
C MET A 446 -8.20 7.78 -6.46
N SER A 447 -6.89 7.94 -6.60
CA SER A 447 -6.23 9.21 -6.35
C SER A 447 -6.76 10.32 -7.27
N GLU A 448 -7.19 10.00 -8.49
CA GLU A 448 -7.88 10.95 -9.37
C GLU A 448 -8.98 10.27 -10.19
N ILE A 449 -10.10 10.97 -10.40
CA ILE A 449 -11.08 10.61 -11.43
C ILE A 449 -10.78 11.46 -12.66
N LYS A 450 -9.81 11.05 -13.47
CA LYS A 450 -9.39 11.79 -14.67
C LYS A 450 -8.92 10.85 -15.76
N LYS A 451 -8.53 11.44 -16.88
CA LYS A 451 -7.94 10.78 -18.03
C LYS A 451 -8.82 9.64 -18.50
N SER A 452 -8.34 8.40 -18.47
CA SER A 452 -9.04 7.21 -18.99
C SER A 452 -10.39 6.92 -18.32
N MET A 453 -10.71 7.57 -17.19
CA MET A 453 -12.03 7.48 -16.55
C MET A 453 -13.04 8.54 -17.07
N GLU A 454 -12.59 9.50 -17.87
CA GLU A 454 -13.43 10.53 -18.49
C GLU A 454 -14.07 10.02 -19.79
N ASP A 455 -15.24 10.57 -20.13
CA ASP A 455 -15.96 10.18 -21.36
C ASP A 455 -15.14 10.50 -22.63
N ASN A 456 -14.70 9.45 -23.35
CA ASN A 456 -13.88 9.55 -24.56
C ASN A 456 -12.59 10.38 -24.39
N TYR A 457 -11.89 10.18 -23.26
CA TYR A 457 -10.61 10.79 -22.89
C TYR A 457 -9.68 11.38 -23.99
N LYS A 458 -9.31 10.78 -25.10
CA LYS A 458 -8.53 11.44 -26.19
C LYS A 458 -9.19 11.18 -27.53
N GLY A 459 -10.43 10.70 -27.51
CA GLY A 459 -11.18 10.23 -28.67
C GLY A 459 -10.54 9.05 -29.39
N GLN A 460 -9.56 8.37 -28.78
CA GLN A 460 -8.78 7.29 -29.40
C GLN A 460 -8.83 5.99 -28.61
N GLU A 461 -9.51 5.97 -27.48
CA GLU A 461 -9.51 4.86 -26.54
C GLU A 461 -10.21 3.65 -27.17
N PRO A 462 -9.71 2.42 -26.93
CA PRO A 462 -10.31 1.21 -27.50
C PRO A 462 -11.72 0.92 -26.96
N VAL A 463 -11.97 1.31 -25.71
CA VAL A 463 -13.21 1.14 -24.96
C VAL A 463 -13.52 2.43 -24.19
N ASN A 464 -14.76 2.58 -23.74
CA ASN A 464 -15.24 3.75 -23.01
C ASN A 464 -16.33 3.28 -22.02
N ASP A 465 -16.04 2.29 -21.19
CA ASP A 465 -16.93 1.73 -20.16
C ASP A 465 -17.10 2.67 -18.95
N ILE A 466 -16.16 3.61 -18.73
CA ILE A 466 -16.18 4.59 -17.64
C ILE A 466 -16.28 6.00 -18.23
N ARG A 467 -17.33 6.73 -17.87
CA ARG A 467 -17.67 8.06 -18.41
C ARG A 467 -18.02 8.99 -17.26
N LEU A 468 -17.01 9.48 -16.55
CA LEU A 468 -17.17 10.32 -15.37
C LEU A 468 -16.76 11.76 -15.65
N GLU A 469 -17.28 12.69 -14.84
CA GLU A 469 -16.76 14.05 -14.77
C GLU A 469 -15.39 14.06 -14.08
N ALA A 470 -14.48 14.87 -14.60
CA ALA A 470 -13.14 14.98 -14.06
C ALA A 470 -13.14 15.50 -12.62
N ASN A 471 -12.43 14.82 -11.73
CA ASN A 471 -12.18 15.24 -10.36
C ASN A 471 -10.70 15.04 -10.01
N VAL A 472 -10.00 16.16 -9.84
CA VAL A 472 -8.56 16.23 -9.50
C VAL A 472 -8.27 15.81 -8.04
N CYS A 473 -9.26 15.79 -7.17
CA CYS A 473 -9.14 15.49 -5.75
C CYS A 473 -9.43 14.02 -5.41
N GLY A 474 -9.81 13.20 -6.40
CA GLY A 474 -10.00 11.76 -6.24
C GLY A 474 -11.23 11.35 -5.43
N ALA A 475 -11.32 10.05 -5.15
CA ALA A 475 -12.42 9.45 -4.41
C ALA A 475 -12.02 8.11 -3.79
N VAL A 476 -12.75 7.69 -2.75
CA VAL A 476 -12.73 6.31 -2.24
C VAL A 476 -13.99 5.60 -2.70
N TYR A 477 -13.81 4.43 -3.32
CA TYR A 477 -14.87 3.56 -3.80
C TYR A 477 -15.12 2.41 -2.84
N ALA A 478 -16.38 2.00 -2.74
CA ALA A 478 -16.81 0.81 -2.03
C ALA A 478 -17.24 -0.26 -3.04
N LEU A 479 -16.49 -1.36 -3.09
CA LEU A 479 -16.82 -2.57 -3.82
C LEU A 479 -17.59 -3.52 -2.90
N ALA A 480 -18.88 -3.69 -3.17
CA ALA A 480 -19.70 -4.67 -2.46
C ALA A 480 -19.34 -6.09 -2.91
N LEU A 481 -19.17 -6.99 -1.95
CA LEU A 481 -18.79 -8.38 -2.19
C LEU A 481 -19.95 -9.34 -1.92
N ASP A 482 -20.05 -10.40 -2.71
CA ASP A 482 -20.94 -11.53 -2.41
C ASP A 482 -20.35 -12.47 -1.34
N SER A 483 -21.04 -13.59 -1.08
CA SER A 483 -20.60 -14.57 -0.07
C SER A 483 -19.33 -15.35 -0.44
N SER A 484 -18.91 -15.29 -1.71
CA SER A 484 -17.64 -15.83 -2.20
C SER A 484 -16.54 -14.76 -2.27
N TYR A 485 -16.78 -13.60 -1.64
CA TYR A 485 -15.91 -12.44 -1.69
C TYR A 485 -15.69 -11.88 -3.11
N SER A 486 -16.53 -12.25 -4.07
CA SER A 486 -16.46 -11.70 -5.42
C SER A 486 -17.22 -10.37 -5.47
N GLY A 487 -16.54 -9.34 -5.96
CA GLY A 487 -17.10 -8.01 -6.15
C GLY A 487 -18.21 -8.00 -7.20
N ILE A 488 -19.34 -7.38 -6.88
CA ILE A 488 -20.55 -7.38 -7.72
C ILE A 488 -21.02 -5.97 -8.11
N SER A 489 -20.67 -4.95 -7.33
CA SER A 489 -21.01 -3.56 -7.63
C SER A 489 -20.05 -2.61 -6.92
N MET A 490 -19.74 -1.48 -7.54
CA MET A 490 -18.82 -0.48 -7.01
C MET A 490 -19.44 0.91 -7.07
N LYS A 491 -19.20 1.77 -6.07
CA LYS A 491 -19.61 3.18 -6.09
C LYS A 491 -18.68 4.04 -5.24
N ALA A 492 -18.51 5.31 -5.62
CA ALA A 492 -17.80 6.26 -4.77
C ALA A 492 -18.58 6.51 -3.46
N VAL A 493 -17.86 6.65 -2.35
CA VAL A 493 -18.42 6.87 -1.00
C VAL A 493 -17.81 8.06 -0.25
N VAL A 494 -16.62 8.48 -0.64
CA VAL A 494 -15.97 9.74 -0.23
C VAL A 494 -15.36 10.34 -1.48
N ILE A 495 -15.59 11.63 -1.74
CA ILE A 495 -15.20 12.30 -2.97
C ILE A 495 -14.53 13.61 -2.57
N GLY A 496 -13.34 13.86 -3.10
CA GLY A 496 -12.66 15.14 -2.91
C GLY A 496 -13.38 16.26 -3.68
N GLN A 497 -13.25 17.49 -3.20
CA GLN A 497 -13.93 18.64 -3.81
C GLN A 497 -12.89 19.59 -4.41
N PRO A 498 -12.82 19.71 -5.74
CA PRO A 498 -12.02 20.75 -6.38
C PRO A 498 -12.54 22.15 -6.02
N LEU A 499 -11.62 23.10 -5.84
CA LEU A 499 -11.96 24.51 -5.63
C LEU A 499 -12.02 25.28 -6.95
N ASP A 500 -12.92 26.27 -7.01
CA ASP A 500 -12.88 27.31 -8.03
C ASP A 500 -11.96 28.48 -7.61
N VAL A 501 -11.35 29.17 -8.57
CA VAL A 501 -10.33 30.22 -8.33
C VAL A 501 -10.80 31.39 -7.42
N ASN A 502 -12.11 31.59 -7.28
CA ASN A 502 -12.67 32.67 -6.45
C ASN A 502 -13.20 32.18 -5.09
N GLU A 503 -13.06 30.90 -4.78
CA GLU A 503 -13.50 30.34 -3.50
C GLU A 503 -12.48 30.62 -2.40
N ALA A 504 -12.94 30.48 -1.15
CA ALA A 504 -12.03 30.51 -0.02
C ALA A 504 -10.99 29.38 -0.18
N TYR A 505 -9.74 29.65 0.25
CA TYR A 505 -8.60 28.73 0.18
C TYR A 505 -7.99 28.53 -1.22
N ALA A 506 -8.64 28.98 -2.30
CA ALA A 506 -8.17 28.77 -3.67
C ALA A 506 -6.81 29.43 -3.98
N ASP A 507 -6.35 30.36 -3.12
CA ASP A 507 -5.05 31.02 -3.17
C ASP A 507 -3.89 30.16 -2.66
N GLU A 508 -4.17 29.07 -1.94
CA GLU A 508 -3.16 28.12 -1.45
C GLU A 508 -3.46 26.65 -1.76
N TRP A 509 -4.70 26.31 -2.08
CA TRP A 509 -5.20 24.94 -2.19
C TRP A 509 -5.88 24.73 -3.53
N THR A 510 -5.77 23.54 -4.11
CA THR A 510 -6.54 23.13 -5.29
C THR A 510 -7.79 22.32 -4.90
N CYS A 511 -7.73 21.61 -3.77
CA CYS A 511 -8.83 20.83 -3.22
C CYS A 511 -9.32 21.44 -1.90
N HIS A 512 -10.63 21.39 -1.65
CA HIS A 512 -11.24 22.02 -0.50
C HIS A 512 -10.77 21.34 0.79
N PRO A 513 -10.23 22.08 1.77
CA PRO A 513 -9.60 21.52 2.98
C PRO A 513 -10.56 20.86 3.99
N ASP A 514 -11.83 20.71 3.64
CA ASP A 514 -12.84 20.00 4.45
C ASP A 514 -13.17 18.61 3.86
N GLY A 515 -12.60 18.28 2.70
CA GLY A 515 -12.66 16.97 2.07
C GLY A 515 -11.26 16.39 1.86
N ILE A 516 -11.23 15.18 1.31
CA ILE A 516 -9.98 14.51 0.92
C ILE A 516 -9.38 15.14 -0.34
N SER A 517 -8.08 14.92 -0.54
CA SER A 517 -7.40 15.19 -1.81
C SER A 517 -6.43 14.07 -2.15
N ASN A 518 -6.61 13.46 -3.33
CA ASN A 518 -5.81 12.34 -3.83
C ASN A 518 -5.64 11.26 -2.74
N PRO A 519 -6.76 10.60 -2.35
CA PRO A 519 -6.66 9.51 -1.40
C PRO A 519 -5.76 8.43 -1.96
N ASP A 520 -4.83 8.00 -1.14
CA ASP A 520 -3.87 6.95 -1.46
C ASP A 520 -4.03 5.85 -0.40
N ASN A 521 -3.25 5.92 0.69
CA ASN A 521 -3.23 4.88 1.70
C ASN A 521 -4.57 4.83 2.46
N ILE A 522 -5.22 3.66 2.50
CA ILE A 522 -6.48 3.45 3.24
C ILE A 522 -6.43 2.24 4.16
N THR A 523 -7.02 2.34 5.36
CA THR A 523 -7.04 1.23 6.32
C THR A 523 -8.33 1.23 7.13
N TYR A 524 -9.09 0.13 7.06
CA TYR A 524 -10.24 -0.08 7.93
C TYR A 524 -9.78 -0.61 9.29
N ILE A 525 -10.06 0.13 10.36
CA ILE A 525 -9.57 -0.18 11.72
C ILE A 525 -10.67 -0.69 12.66
N GLY A 526 -11.80 -1.15 12.11
CA GLY A 526 -12.97 -1.56 12.88
C GLY A 526 -13.83 -0.39 13.35
N HIS A 527 -14.92 -0.71 14.06
CA HIS A 527 -15.80 0.28 14.70
C HIS A 527 -16.41 1.30 13.72
N ASN A 528 -16.67 0.88 12.49
CA ASN A 528 -17.07 1.72 11.36
C ASN A 528 -16.05 2.79 10.94
N THR A 529 -14.78 2.70 11.32
CA THR A 529 -13.77 3.72 11.00
C THR A 529 -12.85 3.27 9.87
N LEU A 530 -12.88 4.01 8.77
CA LEU A 530 -11.93 3.92 7.66
C LEU A 530 -10.95 5.08 7.76
N LEU A 531 -9.67 4.78 7.86
CA LEU A 531 -8.60 5.77 7.72
C LEU A 531 -8.36 6.03 6.23
N ILE A 532 -8.25 7.30 5.86
CA ILE A 532 -7.97 7.75 4.49
C ILE A 532 -6.83 8.76 4.57
N SER A 533 -5.70 8.42 3.96
CA SER A 533 -4.49 9.22 3.90
C SER A 533 -4.31 9.80 2.51
N GLU A 534 -3.58 10.92 2.44
CA GLU A 534 -3.39 11.71 1.22
C GLU A 534 -1.93 11.62 0.74
N ASP A 535 -1.78 11.42 -0.56
CA ASP A 535 -0.60 11.80 -1.35
C ASP A 535 -1.06 12.87 -2.36
N THR A 536 -0.78 14.13 -2.05
CA THR A 536 -1.19 15.23 -2.90
C THR A 536 -0.26 16.42 -2.87
N ASN A 537 -0.22 17.12 -3.99
CA ASN A 537 0.23 18.51 -4.09
C ASN A 537 -0.93 19.52 -4.10
N LYS A 538 -2.17 19.12 -3.85
CA LYS A 538 -3.36 19.99 -3.92
C LYS A 538 -3.82 20.50 -2.55
N HIS A 539 -3.22 19.96 -1.50
CA HIS A 539 -3.34 20.42 -0.12
C HIS A 539 -2.01 20.98 0.38
N VAL A 540 -2.01 22.01 1.24
CA VAL A 540 -0.76 22.59 1.79
C VAL A 540 -0.03 21.60 2.69
N ASN A 541 -0.78 20.79 3.45
CA ASN A 541 -0.25 19.68 4.23
C ASN A 541 -1.09 18.45 3.87
N ASN A 542 -0.46 17.33 3.55
CA ASN A 542 -1.17 16.05 3.46
C ASN A 542 -1.74 15.66 4.83
N MET A 543 -2.92 15.05 4.81
CA MET A 543 -3.73 14.77 5.99
C MET A 543 -4.13 13.29 6.07
N THR A 544 -4.46 12.84 7.28
CA THR A 544 -5.19 11.59 7.49
C THR A 544 -6.56 11.90 8.05
N TRP A 545 -7.58 11.22 7.52
CA TRP A 545 -8.96 11.34 7.90
C TRP A 545 -9.45 10.04 8.53
N ALA A 546 -10.21 10.13 9.61
CA ALA A 546 -11.08 9.07 10.10
C ALA A 546 -12.49 9.29 9.53
N TYR A 547 -12.87 8.46 8.57
CA TYR A 547 -14.20 8.41 7.99
C TYR A 547 -15.06 7.37 8.72
N ASN A 548 -16.16 7.82 9.31
CA ASN A 548 -17.16 6.90 9.85
C ASN A 548 -18.06 6.38 8.72
N THR A 549 -17.90 5.10 8.37
CA THR A 549 -18.61 4.43 7.28
C THR A 549 -20.11 4.31 7.49
N GLU A 550 -20.62 4.55 8.71
CA GLU A 550 -22.05 4.56 9.04
C GLU A 550 -22.62 5.98 9.01
N THR A 551 -22.10 6.87 9.85
CA THR A 551 -22.61 8.24 10.01
C THR A 551 -22.13 9.20 8.91
N LYS A 552 -21.16 8.77 8.10
CA LYS A 552 -20.52 9.54 7.03
C LYS A 552 -19.70 10.74 7.52
N MET A 553 -19.41 10.79 8.82
CA MET A 553 -18.61 11.85 9.41
C MET A 553 -17.14 11.70 9.00
N MET A 554 -16.55 12.79 8.50
CA MET A 554 -15.12 12.92 8.22
C MET A 554 -14.44 13.71 9.34
N THR A 555 -13.39 13.15 9.93
CA THR A 555 -12.60 13.82 10.98
C THR A 555 -11.13 13.81 10.62
N ARG A 556 -10.48 14.96 10.53
CA ARG A 556 -9.01 15.01 10.39
C ARG A 556 -8.35 14.56 11.66
N ILE A 557 -7.42 13.61 11.53
CA ILE A 557 -6.69 13.05 12.67
C ILE A 557 -5.18 13.27 12.58
N ALA A 558 -4.65 13.61 11.41
CA ALA A 558 -3.26 13.98 11.21
C ALA A 558 -3.12 15.10 10.16
N SER A 559 -2.06 15.89 10.30
CA SER A 559 -1.55 16.87 9.32
C SER A 559 -0.04 16.81 9.38
N LEU A 560 0.58 16.44 8.26
CA LEU A 560 2.03 16.26 8.17
C LEU A 560 2.77 17.59 7.92
N PRO A 561 4.11 17.62 8.06
CA PRO A 561 4.93 18.69 7.50
C PRO A 561 4.66 18.88 6.01
N ILE A 562 4.80 20.12 5.54
CA ILE A 562 4.58 20.50 4.13
C ILE A 562 5.45 19.68 3.18
N GLY A 563 4.89 19.32 2.02
CA GLY A 563 5.58 18.57 0.97
C GLY A 563 5.89 17.11 1.31
N ALA A 564 5.42 16.62 2.46
CA ALA A 564 5.38 15.21 2.77
C ALA A 564 4.04 14.61 2.31
N GLU A 565 4.03 13.31 2.05
CA GLU A 565 2.82 12.49 1.92
C GLU A 565 2.67 11.52 3.11
N VAL A 566 1.47 10.93 3.23
CA VAL A 566 1.12 10.03 4.32
C VAL A 566 1.10 8.58 3.87
N THR A 567 2.10 7.81 4.27
CA THR A 567 2.25 6.41 3.88
C THR A 567 2.38 5.45 5.06
N GLY A 568 2.45 4.15 4.79
CA GLY A 568 2.77 3.14 5.80
C GLY A 568 1.76 3.06 6.95
N VAL A 569 0.47 3.26 6.65
CA VAL A 569 -0.60 3.19 7.65
C VAL A 569 -0.86 1.73 8.04
N ASP A 570 -0.48 1.34 9.27
CA ASP A 570 -0.75 0.01 9.81
C ASP A 570 -1.21 0.12 11.27
N THR A 571 -1.97 -0.87 11.73
CA THR A 571 -2.40 -0.97 13.12
C THR A 571 -1.99 -2.30 13.73
N ALA A 572 -1.63 -2.28 15.00
CA ALA A 572 -1.27 -3.47 15.74
C ALA A 572 -1.50 -3.29 17.24
N ALA A 573 -1.40 -4.40 17.97
CA ALA A 573 -1.40 -4.40 19.42
C ALA A 573 -0.26 -5.27 19.95
N ILE A 574 0.49 -4.75 20.92
CA ILE A 574 1.52 -5.48 21.68
C ILE A 574 1.17 -5.36 23.16
N GLY A 575 0.78 -6.48 23.76
CA GLY A 575 0.32 -6.50 25.15
C GLY A 575 -0.97 -5.68 25.34
N ASP A 576 -0.91 -4.65 26.18
CA ASP A 576 -1.98 -3.71 26.46
C ASP A 576 -1.93 -2.43 25.60
N LYS A 577 -0.88 -2.27 24.78
CA LYS A 577 -0.65 -1.09 23.92
C LYS A 577 -1.14 -1.33 22.51
N GLY A 578 -1.92 -0.38 22.00
CA GLY A 578 -2.21 -0.24 20.58
C GLY A 578 -1.18 0.68 19.92
N ILE A 579 -1.00 0.50 18.61
CA ILE A 579 -0.20 1.38 17.75
C ILE A 579 -0.93 1.61 16.44
N LEU A 580 -0.93 2.85 15.97
CA LEU A 580 -1.29 3.25 14.61
C LEU A 580 -0.03 3.89 14.03
N LEU A 581 0.61 3.18 13.10
CA LEU A 581 1.78 3.63 12.37
C LEU A 581 1.36 4.62 11.28
N ILE A 582 2.14 5.67 11.11
CA ILE A 582 2.04 6.65 10.01
C ILE A 582 3.46 7.11 9.71
N ASN A 583 3.87 7.00 8.45
CA ASN A 583 5.13 7.56 7.98
C ASN A 583 4.96 9.02 7.56
N ILE A 584 6.08 9.72 7.54
CA ILE A 584 6.24 11.00 6.85
C ILE A 584 7.19 10.70 5.70
N GLN A 585 6.66 10.51 4.49
CA GLN A 585 7.46 10.28 3.29
C GLN A 585 7.94 11.62 2.71
N HIS A 586 9.18 11.65 2.20
CA HIS A 586 9.81 12.78 1.48
C HIS A 586 9.41 14.21 1.95
N PRO A 587 9.50 14.54 3.24
CA PRO A 587 9.06 15.83 3.75
C PRO A 587 9.80 16.99 3.08
N PHE A 588 9.07 18.09 2.81
CA PHE A 588 9.56 19.27 2.10
C PHE A 588 10.02 19.01 0.66
N GLN A 589 9.47 18.03 -0.05
CA GLN A 589 9.79 17.81 -1.47
C GLN A 589 8.66 18.29 -2.38
N ASP A 590 7.44 17.85 -2.15
CA ASP A 590 6.32 18.25 -2.99
C ASP A 590 5.86 19.67 -2.72
N ASN A 591 5.55 20.39 -3.79
CA ASN A 591 5.17 21.78 -3.73
C ASN A 591 3.65 21.95 -3.87
N PRO A 592 2.93 22.35 -2.81
CA PRO A 592 1.50 22.56 -2.88
C PRO A 592 1.12 23.63 -3.91
N GLN A 593 0.16 23.28 -4.75
CA GLN A 593 -0.34 24.07 -5.85
C GLN A 593 -1.72 24.67 -5.52
N ALA A 594 -1.85 25.98 -5.73
CA ALA A 594 -3.12 26.71 -5.69
C ALA A 594 -3.92 26.51 -6.99
N VAL A 595 -5.21 26.85 -6.99
CA VAL A 595 -6.10 26.66 -8.17
C VAL A 595 -5.57 27.35 -9.43
N ASP A 596 -4.92 28.51 -9.28
CA ASP A 596 -4.37 29.28 -10.40
C ASP A 596 -3.04 28.70 -10.95
N GLY A 597 -2.58 27.59 -10.38
CA GLY A 597 -1.35 26.90 -10.75
C GLY A 597 -0.09 27.44 -10.08
N THR A 598 -0.20 28.46 -9.22
CA THR A 598 0.93 29.00 -8.45
C THR A 598 1.31 28.12 -7.26
N TYR A 599 2.52 28.33 -6.74
CA TYR A 599 3.11 27.56 -5.63
C TYR A 599 3.43 28.50 -4.45
N PRO A 600 2.42 28.98 -3.72
CA PRO A 600 2.59 30.06 -2.72
C PRO A 600 3.48 29.67 -1.54
N ASN A 601 3.67 28.36 -1.31
CA ASN A 601 4.45 27.83 -0.21
C ASN A 601 5.87 27.37 -0.60
N SER A 602 6.34 27.63 -1.83
CA SER A 602 7.64 27.14 -2.31
C SER A 602 8.81 27.57 -1.43
N ALA A 603 8.75 28.77 -0.85
CA ALA A 603 9.80 29.29 0.02
C ALA A 603 10.00 28.45 1.30
N LEU A 604 8.97 27.75 1.79
CA LEU A 604 9.08 26.86 2.96
C LEU A 604 9.85 25.58 2.61
N ILE A 605 9.65 25.08 1.38
CA ILE A 605 10.32 23.90 0.84
C ILE A 605 11.78 24.22 0.52
N GLU A 606 12.02 25.31 -0.22
CA GLU A 606 13.36 25.77 -0.60
C GLU A 606 14.25 26.12 0.61
N ALA A 607 13.66 26.45 1.75
CA ALA A 607 14.36 26.77 2.99
C ALA A 607 14.52 25.57 3.95
N ALA A 608 14.10 24.37 3.55
CA ALA A 608 14.20 23.17 4.38
C ALA A 608 15.66 22.85 4.74
N THR A 609 15.88 22.49 6.00
CA THR A 609 17.17 21.99 6.47
C THR A 609 17.37 20.51 6.15
N ASP A 610 18.62 20.04 6.12
CA ASP A 610 18.92 18.61 5.93
C ASP A 610 18.21 17.69 6.94
N ASP A 611 17.93 18.15 8.17
CA ASP A 611 17.19 17.35 9.15
C ASP A 611 15.68 17.33 8.88
N GLN A 612 15.14 18.39 8.27
CA GLN A 612 13.73 18.46 7.88
C GLN A 612 13.41 17.59 6.67
N LEU A 613 14.38 17.41 5.76
CA LEU A 613 14.26 16.53 4.60
C LEU A 613 14.26 15.04 4.96
N LYS A 614 14.65 14.67 6.19
CA LYS A 614 14.65 13.27 6.62
C LYS A 614 13.23 12.79 6.87
N ALA A 615 12.82 11.83 6.05
CA ALA A 615 11.62 11.04 6.30
C ALA A 615 11.69 10.27 7.63
N SER A 616 10.52 9.88 8.14
CA SER A 616 10.42 9.19 9.42
C SER A 616 9.30 8.18 9.47
N ILE A 617 9.54 7.10 10.22
CA ILE A 617 8.51 6.16 10.65
C ILE A 617 8.04 6.63 12.02
N GLY A 618 6.75 6.92 12.18
CA GLY A 618 6.17 7.30 13.45
C GLY A 618 4.85 6.62 13.74
N TYR A 619 4.26 6.98 14.87
CA TYR A 619 3.02 6.39 15.32
C TYR A 619 2.26 7.26 16.31
N PHE A 620 0.97 6.96 16.45
CA PHE A 620 0.09 7.49 17.48
C PHE A 620 0.28 6.65 18.75
N ASP A 621 0.86 7.27 19.77
CA ASP A 621 0.98 6.71 21.12
C ASP A 621 -0.29 7.00 21.94
N GLY A 622 -0.52 6.21 22.99
CA GLY A 622 -1.68 6.34 23.89
C GLY A 622 -2.91 5.55 23.49
N LEU A 623 -2.87 4.82 22.37
CA LEU A 623 -3.95 3.97 21.90
C LEU A 623 -4.09 2.70 22.76
N PRO A 624 -5.31 2.33 23.18
CA PRO A 624 -5.51 1.11 23.93
C PRO A 624 -5.61 -0.11 23.00
N SER A 625 -5.02 -1.24 23.40
CA SER A 625 -4.99 -2.45 22.55
C SER A 625 -6.36 -3.07 22.27
N ASP A 626 -7.37 -2.84 23.11
CA ASP A 626 -8.73 -3.36 22.96
C ASP A 626 -9.45 -2.77 21.73
N MET A 627 -8.99 -1.64 21.21
CA MET A 627 -9.53 -1.06 19.97
C MET A 627 -9.22 -1.92 18.73
N PHE A 628 -8.12 -2.66 18.74
CA PHE A 628 -7.62 -3.45 17.60
C PHE A 628 -7.86 -4.96 17.73
N LYS A 629 -8.61 -5.38 18.75
CA LYS A 629 -8.82 -6.81 19.09
C LYS A 629 -10.18 -7.31 18.68
#